data_AF-A0A5J5Q419-F1
#
_entry.id   AF-A0A5J5Q419-F1
#
_cell.length_a   1.000
_cell.length_b   1.000
_cell.length_c   1.000
_cell.angle_alpha   90.00
_cell.angle_beta   90.00
_cell.angle_gamma   90.00
#
_symmetry.space_group_name_H-M   'P 1'
#
loop_
_entity.id
_entity.type
_entity.pdbx_description
1 polymer ?
#
loop_
_entity_poly.entity_id
_entity_poly.type
_entity_poly.pdbx_seq_one_letter_code
_entity_poly.pdbx_strand_id
1 'polypeptide(L)'
;MEEPEHPTASKSPPSSPPQRRQICSHCDRPLPVCLCYALPATPLPTKTKILIIRHPHESRHKLNTTPLISKTLLNAITVSSRRLLPHHLPNQSPPAIYLFPPSPTAPAVTLSQLKSSNLLNYETTPLLLIVFDATWKHAKEMVSASEGVLKGLALRVCLDGVDENVTGGSIYDNELVLRKEPFGGCVSTLEAVARCLGVIEPNGDEVQGVLIGVLREMVRLQAGFLKPLKPRPKMLKKSKHKEEDNDQLG
;
A
#
# COMPACT_ATOMS: atom_id res chain seq x y z
N MET A 1 -36.20 30.34 57.66
CA MET A 1 -35.99 29.88 56.28
C MET A 1 -34.68 30.50 55.82
N GLU A 2 -33.59 29.75 55.98
CA GLU A 2 -32.28 30.12 55.42
C GLU A 2 -31.94 29.06 54.38
N GLU A 3 -31.77 29.48 53.13
CA GLU A 3 -31.27 28.62 52.04
C GLU A 3 -29.73 28.57 52.08
N PRO A 4 -29.10 27.42 51.78
CA PRO A 4 -27.65 27.33 51.68
C PRO A 4 -27.15 27.64 50.26
N GLU A 5 -26.11 28.47 50.18
CA GLU A 5 -25.40 28.83 48.94
C GLU A 5 -24.65 27.63 48.32
N HIS A 6 -24.78 27.45 47.00
CA HIS A 6 -24.02 26.49 46.22
C HIS A 6 -22.61 27.01 45.88
N PRO A 7 -21.55 26.18 45.99
CA PRO A 7 -20.20 26.60 45.61
C PRO A 7 -20.03 26.63 44.09
N THR A 8 -19.54 27.76 43.59
CA THR A 8 -19.25 28.00 42.18
C THR A 8 -18.02 27.21 41.73
N ALA A 9 -18.21 26.32 40.76
CA ALA A 9 -17.13 25.54 40.15
C ALA A 9 -16.16 26.46 39.39
N SER A 10 -14.90 26.50 39.84
CA SER A 10 -13.79 27.13 39.11
C SER A 10 -13.57 26.44 37.77
N LYS A 11 -13.85 27.17 36.68
CA LYS A 11 -13.52 26.75 35.31
C LYS A 11 -12.01 26.85 35.11
N SER A 12 -11.38 25.71 34.86
CA SER A 12 -9.99 25.64 34.39
C SER A 12 -9.85 26.38 33.05
N PRO A 13 -8.71 27.05 32.80
CA PRO A 13 -8.51 27.82 31.59
C PRO A 13 -8.40 26.92 30.35
N PRO A 14 -8.80 27.41 29.17
CA PRO A 14 -8.76 26.64 27.94
C PRO A 14 -7.30 26.30 27.58
N SER A 15 -7.04 25.02 27.32
CA SER A 15 -5.76 24.53 26.80
C SER A 15 -5.42 25.23 25.49
N SER A 16 -4.16 25.66 25.34
CA SER A 16 -3.63 26.28 24.13
C SER A 16 -3.91 25.44 22.88
N PRO A 17 -4.15 26.08 21.72
CA PRO A 17 -4.45 25.37 20.49
C PRO A 17 -3.28 24.46 20.10
N PRO A 18 -3.56 23.25 19.57
CA PRO A 18 -2.50 22.29 19.24
C PRO A 18 -1.56 22.90 18.19
N GLN A 19 -0.29 23.04 18.54
CA GLN A 19 0.76 23.46 17.61
C GLN A 19 0.78 22.54 16.40
N ARG A 20 0.77 23.13 15.19
CA ARG A 20 0.92 22.37 13.95
C ARG A 20 2.27 21.65 13.98
N ARG A 21 2.26 20.35 13.72
CA ARG A 21 3.48 19.53 13.70
C ARG A 21 4.43 20.06 12.63
N GLN A 22 5.70 20.24 12.98
CA GLN A 22 6.74 20.57 12.01
C GLN A 22 6.87 19.45 10.97
N ILE A 23 7.04 19.84 9.71
CA ILE A 23 7.16 18.93 8.56
C ILE A 23 8.61 18.96 8.06
N CYS A 24 9.16 17.79 7.76
CA CYS A 24 10.46 17.65 7.11
C CYS A 24 10.40 18.22 5.69
N SER A 25 11.29 19.16 5.36
CA SER A 25 11.38 19.77 4.02
C SER A 25 11.85 18.80 2.93
N HIS A 26 12.45 17.67 3.30
CA HIS A 26 12.96 16.69 2.33
C HIS A 26 11.96 15.59 2.00
N CYS A 27 11.24 15.04 2.99
CA CYS A 27 10.31 13.91 2.78
C CYS A 27 8.82 14.23 3.00
N ASP A 28 8.49 15.48 3.34
CA ASP A 28 7.13 15.97 3.59
C ASP A 28 6.38 15.23 4.73
N ARG A 29 7.10 14.47 5.55
CA ARG A 29 6.57 13.78 6.73
C ARG A 29 6.75 14.65 7.98
N PRO A 30 5.85 14.54 8.98
CA PRO A 30 6.08 15.13 10.28
C PRO A 30 7.44 14.69 10.86
N LEU A 31 8.18 15.61 11.49
CA LEU A 31 9.53 15.33 12.01
C LEU A 31 9.64 14.03 12.85
N PRO A 32 8.70 13.70 13.75
CA PRO A 32 8.77 12.46 14.55
C PRO A 32 8.68 11.16 13.75
N VAL A 33 8.21 11.22 12.50
CA VAL A 33 8.10 10.08 11.58
C VAL A 33 8.85 10.36 10.27
N CYS A 34 9.87 11.21 10.33
CA CYS A 34 10.76 11.47 9.22
C CYS A 34 11.50 10.19 8.84
N LEU A 35 11.61 9.91 7.54
CA LEU A 35 12.28 8.72 7.00
C LEU A 35 13.58 9.05 6.26
N CYS A 36 14.05 10.31 6.28
CA CYS A 36 15.22 10.69 5.50
C CYS A 36 16.50 9.93 5.87
N TYR A 37 16.64 9.50 7.12
CA TYR A 37 17.78 8.68 7.55
C TYR A 37 17.77 7.27 6.92
N ALA A 38 16.60 6.77 6.52
CA ALA A 38 16.43 5.45 5.93
C ALA A 38 16.50 5.50 4.39
N LEU A 39 16.34 6.69 3.79
CA LEU A 39 16.46 6.87 2.35
C LEU A 39 17.95 6.83 1.96
N PRO A 40 18.28 6.30 0.77
CA PRO A 40 19.65 6.39 0.27
C PRO A 40 20.03 7.86 0.04
N ALA A 41 21.29 8.20 0.28
CA ALA A 41 21.79 9.57 0.10
C ALA A 41 21.68 10.04 -1.36
N THR A 42 21.79 9.11 -2.31
CA THR A 42 21.53 9.33 -3.74
C THR A 42 20.53 8.28 -4.22
N PRO A 43 19.47 8.65 -4.97
CA PRO A 43 18.52 7.70 -5.52
C PRO A 43 19.23 6.65 -6.39
N LEU A 44 18.83 5.39 -6.23
CA LEU A 44 19.41 4.27 -6.97
C LEU A 44 19.05 4.37 -8.46
N PRO A 45 20.01 4.22 -9.37
CA PRO A 45 19.70 4.06 -10.78
C PRO A 45 19.02 2.71 -11.01
N THR A 46 18.04 2.68 -11.89
CA THR A 46 17.41 1.44 -12.39
C THR A 46 17.40 1.48 -13.91
N LYS A 47 17.59 0.34 -14.55
CA LYS A 47 17.43 0.21 -15.99
C LYS A 47 15.95 0.32 -16.38
N THR A 48 15.07 -0.29 -15.58
CA THR A 48 13.61 -0.17 -15.71
C THR A 48 13.16 1.24 -15.35
N LYS A 49 12.26 1.78 -16.17
CA LYS A 49 11.51 2.99 -15.88
C LYS A 49 10.25 2.63 -15.11
N ILE A 50 9.91 3.38 -14.06
CA ILE A 50 8.74 3.12 -13.23
C ILE A 50 7.75 4.27 -13.39
N LEU A 51 6.53 3.96 -13.81
CA LEU A 51 5.41 4.89 -13.92
C LEU A 51 4.32 4.51 -12.93
N ILE A 52 4.12 5.35 -11.92
CA ILE A 52 3.10 5.16 -10.88
C ILE A 52 1.91 6.05 -11.19
N ILE A 53 0.78 5.44 -11.55
CA ILE A 53 -0.50 6.13 -11.68
C ILE A 53 -1.18 6.09 -10.32
N ARG A 54 -1.17 7.24 -9.63
CA ARG A 54 -1.69 7.38 -8.27
C ARG A 54 -3.08 8.00 -8.28
N HIS A 55 -4.01 7.35 -7.58
CA HIS A 55 -5.36 7.89 -7.42
C HIS A 55 -5.33 9.22 -6.65
N PRO A 56 -6.07 10.27 -7.07
CA PRO A 56 -6.06 11.56 -6.39
C PRO A 56 -6.42 11.51 -4.89
N HIS A 57 -7.32 10.60 -4.49
CA HIS A 57 -7.66 10.40 -3.07
C HIS A 57 -6.53 9.77 -2.24
N GLU A 58 -5.63 8.99 -2.86
CA GLU A 58 -4.52 8.33 -2.15
C GLU A 58 -3.37 9.31 -1.84
N SER A 59 -3.30 10.43 -2.55
CA SER A 59 -2.26 11.46 -2.36
C SER A 59 -2.19 12.02 -0.92
N ARG A 60 -3.31 12.01 -0.21
CA ARG A 60 -3.43 12.53 1.17
C ARG A 60 -3.35 11.44 2.24
N HIS A 61 -3.17 10.18 1.84
CA HIS A 61 -3.14 9.07 2.78
C HIS A 61 -1.84 9.08 3.60
N LYS A 62 -1.95 8.98 4.93
CA LYS A 62 -0.79 9.09 5.85
C LYS A 62 0.25 7.97 5.65
N LEU A 63 -0.19 6.83 5.15
CA LEU A 63 0.63 5.65 4.90
C LEU A 63 0.99 5.50 3.41
N ASN A 64 0.91 6.57 2.63
CA ASN A 64 1.33 6.52 1.23
C ASN A 64 2.83 6.19 1.14
N THR A 65 3.16 5.14 0.38
CA THR A 65 4.53 4.65 0.16
C THR A 65 5.12 5.11 -1.18
N THR A 66 4.29 5.62 -2.10
CA THR A 66 4.71 6.13 -3.41
C THR A 66 5.79 7.22 -3.34
N PRO A 67 5.70 8.23 -2.44
CA PRO A 67 6.77 9.22 -2.30
C PRO A 67 8.13 8.62 -1.90
N LEU A 68 8.14 7.48 -1.20
CA LEU A 68 9.38 6.80 -0.84
C LEU A 68 10.01 6.17 -2.07
N ILE A 69 9.21 5.53 -2.95
CA ILE A 69 9.70 4.97 -4.21
C ILE A 69 10.37 6.06 -5.07
N SER A 70 9.72 7.21 -5.23
CA SER A 70 10.24 8.33 -6.03
C SER A 70 11.48 9.00 -5.42
N LYS A 71 11.75 8.80 -4.12
CA LYS A 71 12.96 9.31 -3.45
C LYS A 71 14.08 8.28 -3.38
N THR A 72 13.75 7.00 -3.45
CA THR A 72 14.72 5.89 -3.42
C THR A 72 15.24 5.56 -4.81
N LEU A 73 14.44 5.74 -5.88
CA LEU A 73 14.79 5.35 -7.25
C LEU A 73 14.86 6.56 -8.18
N LEU A 74 15.87 6.58 -9.06
CA LEU A 74 16.09 7.68 -10.00
C LEU A 74 15.05 7.70 -11.13
N ASN A 75 14.66 6.53 -11.65
CA ASN A 75 13.77 6.41 -12.81
C ASN A 75 12.31 6.13 -12.43
N ALA A 76 11.84 6.71 -11.33
CA ALA A 76 10.46 6.58 -10.87
C ALA A 76 9.69 7.90 -10.99
N ILE A 77 8.60 7.89 -11.76
CA ILE A 77 7.72 9.04 -11.96
C ILE A 77 6.33 8.70 -11.45
N THR A 78 5.72 9.66 -10.74
CA THR A 78 4.34 9.53 -10.24
C THR A 78 3.43 10.53 -10.94
N VAL A 79 2.32 10.05 -11.50
CA VAL A 79 1.27 10.86 -12.10
C VAL A 79 -0.01 10.73 -11.28
N SER A 80 -0.63 11.85 -10.91
CA SER A 80 -1.92 11.87 -10.21
C SER A 80 -3.06 11.77 -11.22
N SER A 81 -3.69 10.59 -11.36
CA SER A 81 -4.79 10.35 -12.29
C SER A 81 -5.66 9.16 -11.85
N ARG A 82 -6.88 9.06 -12.40
CA ARG A 82 -7.79 7.92 -12.20
C ARG A 82 -7.67 6.84 -13.29
N ARG A 83 -6.76 7.01 -14.24
CA ARG A 83 -6.45 6.03 -15.31
C ARG A 83 -5.14 6.37 -15.99
N LEU A 84 -4.52 5.36 -16.60
CA LEU A 84 -3.43 5.53 -17.55
C LEU A 84 -3.99 6.13 -18.86
N LEU A 85 -3.32 7.14 -19.37
CA LEU A 85 -3.65 7.80 -20.63
C LEU A 85 -2.41 7.75 -21.54
N PRO A 86 -2.57 7.77 -22.87
CA PRO A 86 -1.44 7.68 -23.80
C PRO A 86 -0.36 8.74 -23.55
N HIS A 87 -0.74 9.97 -23.19
CA HIS A 87 0.21 11.05 -22.91
C HIS A 87 1.00 10.91 -21.60
N HIS A 88 0.65 9.95 -20.73
CA HIS A 88 1.48 9.61 -19.58
C HIS A 88 2.66 8.72 -19.96
N LEU A 89 2.58 8.05 -21.10
CA LEU A 89 3.62 7.14 -21.57
C LEU A 89 4.77 7.93 -22.20
N PRO A 90 6.01 7.43 -22.09
CA PRO A 90 7.12 8.02 -22.82
C PRO A 90 6.93 7.85 -24.34
N ASN A 91 7.34 8.86 -25.12
CA ASN A 91 7.20 8.89 -26.58
C ASN A 91 7.72 7.62 -27.28
N GLN A 92 8.81 7.06 -26.78
CA GLN A 92 9.30 5.73 -27.15
C GLN A 92 9.09 4.81 -25.94
N SER A 93 8.01 4.05 -25.99
CA SER A 93 7.67 3.12 -24.92
C SER A 93 8.44 1.81 -25.13
N PRO A 94 9.34 1.44 -24.21
CA PRO A 94 9.90 0.09 -24.20
C PRO A 94 8.77 -0.94 -23.95
N PRO A 95 9.07 -2.24 -24.08
CA PRO A 95 8.15 -3.27 -23.59
C PRO A 95 7.71 -2.95 -22.16
N ALA A 96 6.41 -3.04 -21.92
CA ALA A 96 5.82 -2.62 -20.65
C ALA A 96 5.23 -3.81 -19.90
N ILE A 97 5.30 -3.73 -18.58
CA ILE A 97 4.56 -4.59 -17.67
C ILE A 97 3.71 -3.73 -16.75
N TYR A 98 2.60 -4.27 -16.27
CA TYR A 98 1.85 -3.64 -15.19
C TYR A 98 1.53 -4.65 -14.09
N LEU A 99 1.66 -4.21 -12.83
CA LEU A 99 1.41 -5.05 -11.67
C LEU A 99 -0.07 -5.05 -11.32
N PHE A 100 -0.74 -6.18 -11.56
CA PHE A 100 -2.12 -6.40 -11.10
C PHE A 100 -2.47 -7.89 -11.09
N PRO A 101 -3.18 -8.40 -10.06
CA PRO A 101 -3.60 -9.80 -9.99
C PRO A 101 -4.49 -10.19 -11.17
N PRO A 102 -4.60 -11.48 -11.53
CA PRO A 102 -5.46 -11.91 -12.61
C PRO A 102 -6.94 -11.63 -12.32
N SER A 103 -7.76 -11.58 -13.37
CA SER A 103 -9.22 -11.64 -13.28
C SER A 103 -9.76 -12.65 -14.28
N PRO A 104 -11.01 -13.14 -14.14
CA PRO A 104 -11.56 -14.15 -15.07
C PRO A 104 -11.47 -13.75 -16.55
N THR A 105 -11.52 -12.45 -16.84
CA THR A 105 -11.45 -11.88 -18.19
C THR A 105 -10.06 -11.41 -18.61
N ALA A 106 -9.06 -11.43 -17.70
CA ALA A 106 -7.72 -10.92 -17.97
C ALA A 106 -6.67 -11.70 -17.16
N PRO A 107 -6.03 -12.71 -17.77
CA PRO A 107 -5.00 -13.50 -17.11
C PRO A 107 -3.75 -12.66 -16.83
N ALA A 108 -2.94 -13.11 -15.87
CA ALA A 108 -1.67 -12.50 -15.50
C ALA A 108 -0.58 -13.56 -15.46
N VAL A 109 0.64 -13.18 -15.80
CA VAL A 109 1.85 -14.00 -15.63
C VAL A 109 2.41 -13.72 -14.24
N THR A 110 2.81 -14.74 -13.49
CA THR A 110 3.42 -14.51 -12.17
C THR A 110 4.86 -14.00 -12.31
N LEU A 111 5.39 -13.33 -11.29
CA LEU A 111 6.81 -12.91 -11.29
C LEU A 111 7.76 -14.09 -11.48
N SER A 112 7.51 -15.23 -10.82
CA SER A 112 8.32 -16.45 -11.01
C SER A 112 8.26 -16.97 -12.45
N GLN A 113 7.10 -16.91 -13.10
CA GLN A 113 6.98 -17.29 -14.50
C GLN A 113 7.72 -16.31 -15.42
N LEU A 114 7.58 -15.00 -15.19
CA LEU A 114 8.30 -13.96 -15.93
C LEU A 114 9.82 -14.20 -15.86
N LYS A 115 10.32 -14.56 -14.68
CA LYS A 115 11.74 -14.88 -14.46
C LYS A 115 12.20 -16.07 -15.28
N SER A 116 11.52 -17.20 -15.17
CA SER A 116 11.93 -18.46 -15.80
C SER A 116 11.84 -18.46 -17.31
N SER A 117 10.93 -17.66 -17.87
CA SER A 117 10.66 -17.62 -19.31
C SER A 117 11.38 -16.47 -20.04
N ASN A 118 11.89 -15.48 -19.31
CA ASN A 118 12.48 -14.25 -19.84
C ASN A 118 11.66 -13.64 -21.02
N LEU A 119 10.32 -13.67 -20.92
CA LEU A 119 9.39 -13.35 -22.01
C LEU A 119 9.62 -12.00 -22.70
N LEU A 120 10.31 -11.07 -22.03
CA LEU A 120 10.54 -9.71 -22.50
C LEU A 120 12.03 -9.38 -22.68
N ASN A 121 12.94 -10.35 -22.58
CA ASN A 121 14.39 -10.14 -22.63
C ASN A 121 14.85 -8.98 -21.74
N TYR A 122 14.28 -8.90 -20.53
CA TYR A 122 14.42 -7.72 -19.66
C TYR A 122 15.85 -7.55 -19.14
N GLU A 123 16.66 -8.62 -19.18
CA GLU A 123 18.08 -8.59 -18.87
C GLU A 123 18.85 -7.65 -19.81
N THR A 124 18.49 -7.60 -21.09
CA THR A 124 19.18 -6.78 -22.11
C THR A 124 18.36 -5.57 -22.57
N THR A 125 17.03 -5.61 -22.43
CA THR A 125 16.13 -4.53 -22.85
C THR A 125 15.56 -3.75 -21.65
N PRO A 126 15.61 -2.41 -21.61
CA PRO A 126 14.93 -1.63 -20.57
C PRO A 126 13.42 -1.86 -20.62
N LEU A 127 12.75 -1.93 -19.46
CA LEU A 127 11.30 -2.07 -19.36
C LEU A 127 10.62 -0.79 -18.86
N LEU A 128 9.33 -0.68 -19.10
CA LEU A 128 8.44 0.22 -18.38
C LEU A 128 7.57 -0.58 -17.40
N LEU A 129 7.76 -0.34 -16.10
CA LEU A 129 6.93 -0.88 -15.03
C LEU A 129 5.82 0.12 -14.69
N ILE A 130 4.57 -0.24 -14.98
CA ILE A 130 3.38 0.55 -14.67
C ILE A 130 2.74 0.04 -13.38
N VAL A 131 2.47 0.95 -12.44
CA VAL A 131 1.92 0.61 -11.12
C VAL A 131 0.73 1.51 -10.80
N PHE A 132 -0.34 0.94 -10.27
CA PHE A 132 -1.53 1.67 -9.84
C PHE A 132 -1.56 1.80 -8.32
N ASP A 133 -1.44 3.04 -7.81
CA ASP A 133 -1.42 3.33 -6.37
C ASP A 133 -2.78 3.86 -5.90
N ALA A 134 -3.56 2.99 -5.26
CA ALA A 134 -4.88 3.33 -4.74
C ALA A 134 -5.36 2.34 -3.67
N THR A 135 -6.52 2.61 -3.06
CA THR A 135 -7.29 1.56 -2.39
C THR A 135 -7.67 0.47 -3.37
N TRP A 136 -7.92 -0.75 -2.88
CA TRP A 136 -8.16 -1.89 -3.75
C TRP A 136 -9.32 -1.70 -4.73
N LYS A 137 -10.43 -1.14 -4.25
CA LYS A 137 -11.59 -0.78 -5.08
C LYS A 137 -11.19 0.20 -6.20
N HIS A 138 -10.53 1.30 -5.84
CA HIS A 138 -10.11 2.31 -6.82
C HIS A 138 -9.06 1.76 -7.78
N ALA A 139 -8.14 0.88 -7.35
CA ALA A 139 -7.15 0.28 -8.23
C ALA A 139 -7.81 -0.60 -9.30
N LYS A 140 -8.82 -1.40 -8.94
CA LYS A 140 -9.62 -2.17 -9.92
C LYS A 140 -10.31 -1.24 -10.94
N GLU A 141 -10.92 -0.16 -10.47
CA GLU A 141 -11.54 0.86 -11.34
C GLU A 141 -10.52 1.53 -12.27
N MET A 142 -9.34 1.89 -11.76
CA MET A 142 -8.27 2.51 -12.54
C MET A 142 -7.74 1.58 -13.62
N VAL A 143 -7.52 0.30 -13.32
CA VAL A 143 -7.06 -0.69 -14.31
C VAL A 143 -8.10 -0.89 -15.39
N SER A 144 -9.37 -1.08 -15.01
CA SER A 144 -10.48 -1.20 -15.97
C SER A 144 -10.58 0.03 -16.89
N ALA A 145 -10.49 1.23 -16.32
CA ALA A 145 -10.50 2.49 -17.08
C ALA A 145 -9.23 2.71 -17.94
N SER A 146 -8.20 1.88 -17.78
CA SER A 146 -6.93 1.92 -18.50
C SER A 146 -6.81 0.82 -19.57
N GLU A 147 -7.79 -0.09 -19.69
CA GLU A 147 -7.73 -1.24 -20.60
C GLU A 147 -7.46 -0.85 -22.05
N GLY A 148 -8.05 0.25 -22.53
CA GLY A 148 -7.83 0.74 -23.90
C GLY A 148 -6.38 1.13 -24.20
N VAL A 149 -5.57 1.42 -23.17
CA VAL A 149 -4.13 1.72 -23.30
C VAL A 149 -3.29 0.49 -22.99
N LEU A 150 -3.66 -0.27 -21.96
CA LEU A 150 -2.91 -1.44 -21.51
C LEU A 150 -2.95 -2.59 -22.52
N LYS A 151 -4.11 -2.80 -23.16
CA LYS A 151 -4.32 -3.91 -24.09
C LYS A 151 -3.41 -3.74 -25.31
N GLY A 152 -2.52 -4.72 -25.51
CA GLY A 152 -1.56 -4.73 -26.62
C GLY A 152 -0.27 -3.95 -26.35
N LEU A 153 -0.21 -3.16 -25.28
CA LEU A 153 1.00 -2.42 -24.88
C LEU A 153 1.78 -3.13 -23.76
N ALA A 154 1.06 -3.58 -22.73
CA ALA A 154 1.67 -4.02 -21.49
C ALA A 154 1.24 -5.43 -21.09
N LEU A 155 2.21 -6.25 -20.67
CA LEU A 155 1.96 -7.57 -20.10
C LEU A 155 1.45 -7.40 -18.66
N ARG A 156 0.35 -8.08 -18.33
CA ARG A 156 -0.17 -8.14 -16.94
C ARG A 156 0.69 -9.11 -16.14
N VAL A 157 1.29 -8.59 -15.07
CA VAL A 157 2.13 -9.37 -14.16
C VAL A 157 1.52 -9.33 -12.76
N CYS A 158 1.49 -10.47 -12.07
CA CYS A 158 1.07 -10.55 -10.69
C CYS A 158 2.20 -11.06 -9.78
N LEU A 159 2.11 -10.72 -8.50
CA LEU A 159 2.99 -11.30 -7.50
C LEU A 159 2.61 -12.77 -7.28
N ASP A 160 3.59 -13.59 -6.95
CA ASP A 160 3.34 -14.97 -6.53
C ASP A 160 2.56 -15.01 -5.19
N GLY A 161 1.68 -15.99 -5.04
CA GLY A 161 0.95 -16.23 -3.78
C GLY A 161 -0.23 -15.30 -3.49
N VAL A 162 -0.73 -14.55 -4.48
CA VAL A 162 -1.98 -13.78 -4.34
C VAL A 162 -3.18 -14.72 -4.43
N ASP A 163 -4.01 -14.73 -3.39
CA ASP A 163 -5.25 -15.53 -3.33
C ASP A 163 -6.39 -14.70 -2.72
N GLU A 164 -7.41 -14.39 -3.54
CA GLU A 164 -8.59 -13.62 -3.12
C GLU A 164 -9.48 -14.37 -2.11
N ASN A 165 -9.33 -15.70 -1.98
CA ASN A 165 -10.12 -16.53 -1.05
C ASN A 165 -9.49 -16.61 0.34
N VAL A 166 -8.23 -16.18 0.49
CA VAL A 166 -7.51 -16.20 1.76
C VAL A 166 -7.64 -14.84 2.44
N THR A 167 -7.84 -14.85 3.76
CA THR A 167 -7.91 -13.59 4.53
C THR A 167 -6.58 -12.85 4.47
N GLY A 168 -6.62 -11.54 4.22
CA GLY A 168 -5.42 -10.73 4.09
C GLY A 168 -4.70 -10.47 5.41
N GLY A 169 -3.41 -10.17 5.28
CA GLY A 169 -2.53 -9.88 6.40
C GLY A 169 -3.01 -8.68 7.23
N SER A 170 -2.89 -8.77 8.54
CA SER A 170 -3.01 -7.65 9.46
C SER A 170 -1.64 -7.03 9.75
N ILE A 171 -1.63 -5.84 10.36
CA ILE A 171 -0.41 -5.16 10.84
C ILE A 171 0.43 -5.98 11.83
N TYR A 172 -0.10 -7.10 12.34
CA TYR A 172 0.59 -8.00 13.26
C TYR A 172 1.17 -9.24 12.57
N ASP A 173 0.88 -9.45 11.29
CA ASP A 173 1.17 -10.71 10.61
C ASP A 173 2.59 -10.70 10.00
N ASN A 174 3.11 -9.52 9.64
CA ASN A 174 4.45 -9.34 9.09
C ASN A 174 4.96 -7.90 9.30
N GLU A 175 6.28 -7.74 9.39
CA GLU A 175 7.04 -6.49 9.57
C GLU A 175 6.88 -5.48 8.41
N LEU A 176 6.21 -5.87 7.33
CA LEU A 176 5.98 -5.03 6.14
C LEU A 176 4.55 -4.51 6.04
N VAL A 177 3.62 -5.02 6.87
CA VAL A 177 2.19 -4.71 6.74
C VAL A 177 1.86 -3.38 7.42
N LEU A 178 1.57 -2.35 6.62
CA LEU A 178 1.22 -1.01 7.11
C LEU A 178 -0.26 -0.89 7.54
N ARG A 179 -1.14 -1.74 7.00
CA ARG A 179 -2.58 -1.73 7.25
C ARG A 179 -3.15 -3.12 6.99
N LYS A 180 -4.38 -3.36 7.45
CA LYS A 180 -5.09 -4.59 7.09
C LYS A 180 -5.26 -4.70 5.57
N GLU A 181 -4.80 -5.80 5.01
CA GLU A 181 -4.90 -6.11 3.60
C GLU A 181 -6.23 -6.81 3.26
N PRO A 182 -6.77 -6.65 2.04
CA PRO A 182 -8.08 -7.15 1.68
C PRO A 182 -8.12 -8.69 1.58
N PHE A 183 -7.04 -9.33 1.12
CA PHE A 183 -6.90 -10.78 0.99
C PHE A 183 -5.42 -11.20 0.96
N GLY A 184 -5.18 -12.51 0.97
CA GLY A 184 -3.86 -13.14 1.04
C GLY A 184 -2.94 -12.71 -0.11
N GLY A 185 -1.69 -12.39 0.22
CA GLY A 185 -0.68 -11.99 -0.77
C GLY A 185 -0.77 -10.54 -1.27
N CYS A 186 -1.75 -9.75 -0.81
CA CYS A 186 -1.72 -8.30 -1.01
C CYS A 186 -0.56 -7.65 -0.26
N VAL A 187 0.05 -6.65 -0.88
CA VAL A 187 1.20 -5.92 -0.36
C VAL A 187 1.07 -4.44 -0.65
N SER A 188 1.88 -3.63 0.02
CA SER A 188 1.97 -2.19 -0.29
C SER A 188 2.52 -1.94 -1.69
N THR A 189 2.21 -0.78 -2.28
CA THR A 189 2.72 -0.34 -3.59
C THR A 189 4.25 -0.43 -3.67
N LEU A 190 4.94 0.00 -2.62
CA LEU A 190 6.40 -0.05 -2.53
C LEU A 190 6.91 -1.49 -2.50
N GLU A 191 6.29 -2.37 -1.73
CA GLU A 191 6.69 -3.78 -1.69
C GLU A 191 6.46 -4.49 -3.04
N ALA A 192 5.34 -4.20 -3.72
CA ALA A 192 5.08 -4.72 -5.06
C ALA A 192 6.16 -4.28 -6.05
N VAL A 193 6.54 -3.00 -6.03
CA VAL A 193 7.64 -2.47 -6.83
C VAL A 193 8.97 -3.15 -6.48
N ALA A 194 9.28 -3.28 -5.19
CA ALA A 194 10.53 -3.88 -4.73
C ALA A 194 10.68 -5.33 -5.20
N ARG A 195 9.64 -6.16 -5.01
CA ARG A 195 9.64 -7.56 -5.45
C ARG A 195 9.73 -7.69 -6.97
N CYS A 196 9.08 -6.79 -7.72
CA CYS A 196 9.16 -6.80 -9.18
C CYS A 196 10.55 -6.43 -9.66
N LEU A 197 11.12 -5.33 -9.16
CA LEU A 197 12.49 -4.91 -9.51
C LEU A 197 13.54 -5.93 -9.09
N GLY A 198 13.34 -6.63 -7.97
CA GLY A 198 14.21 -7.75 -7.56
C GLY A 198 14.30 -8.87 -8.58
N VAL A 199 13.29 -9.03 -9.44
CA VAL A 199 13.28 -10.03 -10.51
C VAL A 199 13.85 -9.49 -11.81
N ILE A 200 13.53 -8.23 -12.18
CA ILE A 200 13.78 -7.71 -13.54
C ILE A 200 15.03 -6.82 -13.65
N GLU A 201 15.59 -6.33 -12.55
CA GLU A 201 16.82 -5.54 -12.57
C GLU A 201 18.08 -6.41 -12.48
N PRO A 202 19.17 -6.06 -13.19
CA PRO A 202 20.46 -6.77 -13.06
C PRO A 202 21.02 -6.78 -11.64
N ASN A 203 20.85 -5.69 -10.88
CA ASN A 203 21.17 -5.57 -9.46
C ASN A 203 19.91 -5.69 -8.57
N GLY A 204 18.98 -6.57 -8.96
CA GLY A 204 17.66 -6.69 -8.32
C GLY A 204 17.71 -6.91 -6.81
N ASP A 205 18.62 -7.75 -6.31
CA ASP A 205 18.72 -8.04 -4.87
C ASP A 205 19.04 -6.78 -4.04
N GLU A 206 19.92 -5.91 -4.56
CA GLU A 206 20.27 -4.64 -3.93
C GLU A 206 19.08 -3.68 -3.94
N VAL A 207 18.47 -3.49 -5.11
CA VAL A 207 17.33 -2.58 -5.29
C VAL A 207 16.15 -2.99 -4.41
N GLN A 208 15.82 -4.29 -4.40
CA GLN A 208 14.78 -4.84 -3.53
C GLN A 208 15.15 -4.64 -2.06
N GLY A 209 16.40 -4.96 -1.65
CA GLY A 209 16.86 -4.83 -0.28
C GLY A 209 16.72 -3.41 0.26
N VAL A 210 17.12 -2.39 -0.51
CA VAL A 210 17.02 -0.98 -0.12
C VAL A 210 15.56 -0.55 0.01
N LEU A 211 14.70 -0.86 -0.98
CA LEU A 211 13.28 -0.52 -0.91
C LEU A 211 12.60 -1.17 0.29
N ILE A 212 12.80 -2.48 0.50
CA ILE A 212 12.23 -3.19 1.64
C ILE A 212 12.77 -2.63 2.96
N GLY A 213 14.05 -2.24 3.05
CA GLY A 213 14.61 -1.56 4.21
C GLY A 213 13.89 -0.25 4.55
N VAL A 214 13.64 0.60 3.54
CA VAL A 214 12.87 1.84 3.69
C VAL A 214 11.44 1.56 4.19
N LEU A 215 10.78 0.52 3.66
CA LEU A 215 9.44 0.13 4.11
C LEU A 215 9.44 -0.38 5.56
N ARG A 216 10.41 -1.20 5.95
CA ARG A 216 10.56 -1.68 7.34
C ARG A 216 10.69 -0.52 8.31
N GLU A 217 11.52 0.48 7.99
CA GLU A 217 11.65 1.67 8.83
C GLU A 217 10.34 2.48 8.91
N MET A 218 9.60 2.56 7.82
CA MET A 218 8.26 3.16 7.84
C MET A 218 7.32 2.42 8.78
N VAL A 219 7.23 1.09 8.67
CA VAL A 219 6.37 0.26 9.55
C VAL A 219 6.80 0.41 11.01
N ARG A 220 8.10 0.34 11.29
CA ARG A 220 8.68 0.52 12.64
C ARG A 220 8.26 1.85 13.28
N LEU A 221 8.36 2.95 12.53
CA LEU A 221 7.94 4.26 13.02
C LEU A 221 6.42 4.33 13.23
N GLN A 222 5.61 3.71 12.38
CA GLN A 222 4.15 3.69 12.53
C GLN A 222 3.69 2.82 13.70
N ALA A 223 4.39 1.72 13.99
CA ALA A 223 4.08 0.82 15.10
C ALA A 223 4.10 1.57 16.45
N GLY A 224 5.00 2.54 16.61
CA GLY A 224 5.06 3.41 17.80
C GLY A 224 3.81 4.27 18.04
N PHE A 225 2.91 4.41 17.06
CA PHE A 225 1.66 5.17 17.19
C PHE A 225 0.41 4.28 17.27
N LEU A 226 0.57 2.96 17.15
CA LEU A 226 -0.51 2.03 17.36
C LEU A 226 -0.84 1.98 18.86
N LYS A 227 -2.08 2.33 19.22
CA LYS A 227 -2.56 2.14 20.60
C LYS A 227 -2.47 0.65 20.93
N PRO A 228 -2.00 0.25 22.14
CA PRO A 228 -2.16 -1.11 22.60
C PRO A 228 -3.64 -1.47 22.49
N LEU A 229 -3.96 -2.55 21.78
CA LEU A 229 -5.31 -3.08 21.76
C LEU A 229 -5.66 -3.49 23.19
N LYS A 230 -6.50 -2.72 23.89
CA LYS A 230 -7.18 -3.25 25.07
C LYS A 230 -7.94 -4.49 24.60
N PRO A 231 -7.78 -5.67 25.25
CA PRO A 231 -8.51 -6.86 24.86
C PRO A 231 -9.99 -6.53 24.76
N ARG A 232 -10.57 -6.71 23.57
CA ARG A 232 -12.01 -6.49 23.38
C ARG A 232 -12.71 -7.54 24.24
N PRO A 233 -13.58 -7.17 25.20
CA PRO A 233 -14.32 -8.15 25.98
C PRO A 233 -15.08 -9.04 24.99
N LYS A 234 -14.82 -10.34 25.01
CA LYS A 234 -15.57 -11.30 24.21
C LYS A 234 -17.02 -11.22 24.70
N MET A 235 -17.92 -10.66 23.89
CA MET A 235 -19.35 -10.81 24.13
C MET A 235 -19.67 -12.29 24.04
N LEU A 236 -19.91 -12.92 25.18
CA LEU A 236 -20.46 -14.27 25.25
C LEU A 236 -21.80 -14.25 24.50
N LYS A 237 -21.87 -14.96 23.37
CA LYS A 237 -23.14 -15.23 22.70
C LYS A 237 -24.02 -15.98 23.69
N LYS A 238 -25.12 -15.35 24.13
CA LYS A 238 -26.20 -16.03 24.85
C LYS A 238 -26.76 -17.11 23.91
N SER A 239 -26.41 -18.37 24.13
CA SER A 239 -27.11 -19.49 23.51
C SER A 239 -28.54 -19.49 24.06
N LYS A 240 -29.52 -19.29 23.18
CA LYS A 240 -30.91 -19.65 23.48
C LYS A 240 -30.98 -21.17 23.40
N HIS A 241 -30.97 -21.85 24.55
CA HIS A 241 -31.56 -23.18 24.62
C HIS A 241 -33.06 -23.02 24.42
N LYS A 242 -33.57 -23.54 23.30
CA LYS A 242 -34.97 -23.98 23.20
C LYS A 242 -34.95 -25.40 23.77
N GLU A 243 -35.45 -25.57 24.99
CA GLU A 243 -35.98 -26.86 25.42
C GLU A 243 -37.37 -26.98 24.80
N GLU A 244 -37.50 -27.94 23.91
CA GLU A 244 -38.76 -28.56 23.55
C GLU A 244 -39.21 -29.35 24.77
N ASP A 245 -40.30 -28.89 25.40
CA ASP A 245 -41.07 -29.75 26.27
C ASP A 245 -42.44 -29.93 25.61
N ASN A 246 -42.61 -31.11 25.03
CA ASN A 246 -43.85 -31.60 24.49
C ASN A 246 -44.23 -32.78 25.36
N ASP A 247 -45.02 -32.55 26.42
CA ASP A 247 -46.14 -33.43 26.71
C ASP A 247 -47.16 -32.89 27.73
N GLN A 248 -48.40 -33.26 27.46
CA GLN A 248 -49.57 -33.39 28.35
C GLN A 248 -50.58 -32.22 28.55
N LEU A 249 -51.74 -32.49 27.93
CA LEU A 249 -53.14 -32.30 28.38
C LEU A 249 -53.96 -31.20 27.69
N GLY A 250 -54.80 -31.63 26.74
CA GLY A 250 -55.94 -30.86 26.22
C GLY A 250 -56.32 -31.20 24.80
#